data_AF-A0A235II59-F1
#
_entry.id   AF-A0A235II59-F1
#
_cell.length_a   1.000
_cell.length_b   1.000
_cell.length_c   1.000
_cell.angle_alpha   90.00
_cell.angle_beta   90.00
_cell.angle_gamma   90.00
#
_symmetry.space_group_name_H-M   'P 1'
#
loop_
_entity.id
_entity.type
_entity.pdbx_description
1 polymer ?
#
loop_
_entity_poly.entity_id
_entity_poly.type
_entity_poly.pdbx_seq_one_letter_code
_entity_poly.pdbx_strand_id
1 'polypeptide(L)'
;MSIEQLQPATQQQASVYLPYVQGARRNFLPYAISLYQKGVLEGHRKIEASEHVPFVASWNVATLPSDLTRCRIQFDGNADLSYELMMASFEFINFLIELMDNYKRYRITDFSQQFYRKLLRIDD
;
A
#
# COMPACT_ATOMS: atom_id res chain seq x y z
N MET A 1 13.40 1.35 5.26
CA MET A 1 13.00 2.70 5.75
C MET A 1 11.75 2.54 6.62
N SER A 2 11.64 3.18 7.79
CA SER A 2 10.49 2.98 8.68
C SER A 2 9.30 3.87 8.29
N ILE A 3 8.09 3.30 8.29
CA ILE A 3 6.81 4.02 8.12
C ILE A 3 6.70 5.19 9.14
N GLU A 4 7.35 5.06 10.29
CA GLU A 4 7.33 6.04 11.38
C GLU A 4 8.05 7.35 11.05
N GLN A 5 8.93 7.36 10.05
CA GLN A 5 9.71 8.55 9.65
C GLN A 5 9.07 9.32 8.50
N LEU A 6 7.89 8.90 8.04
CA LEU A 6 7.16 9.60 6.98
C LEU A 6 6.71 10.98 7.48
N GLN A 7 7.13 12.02 6.77
CA GLN A 7 6.51 13.33 6.90
C GLN A 7 5.13 13.30 6.24
N PRO A 8 4.13 14.03 6.76
CA PRO A 8 2.82 14.11 6.13
C PRO A 8 2.89 14.89 4.81
N ALA A 9 2.11 14.48 3.82
CA ALA A 9 1.94 15.20 2.56
C ALA A 9 1.24 16.55 2.80
N THR A 10 1.36 17.45 1.83
CA THR A 10 0.71 18.76 1.92
C THR A 10 -0.81 18.63 1.90
N GLN A 11 -1.52 19.61 2.46
CA GLN A 11 -2.98 19.63 2.39
C GLN A 11 -3.49 19.62 0.94
N GLN A 12 -2.79 20.28 0.02
CA GLN A 12 -3.16 20.30 -1.39
C GLN A 12 -3.08 18.91 -2.04
N GLN A 13 -2.07 18.12 -1.67
CA GLN A 13 -1.95 16.73 -2.13
C GLN A 13 -3.03 15.85 -1.48
N ALA A 14 -3.36 16.09 -0.20
CA ALA A 14 -4.39 15.33 0.48
C ALA A 14 -5.81 15.65 -0.02
N SER A 15 -6.09 16.90 -0.40
CA SER A 15 -7.45 17.36 -0.71
C SER A 15 -8.07 16.61 -1.89
N VAL A 16 -7.29 16.26 -2.91
CA VAL A 16 -7.78 15.52 -4.09
C VAL A 16 -8.22 14.09 -3.76
N TYR A 17 -7.67 13.49 -2.69
CA TYR A 17 -8.01 12.13 -2.26
C TYR A 17 -9.09 12.08 -1.17
N LEU A 18 -9.43 13.22 -0.53
CA LEU A 18 -10.44 13.29 0.55
C LEU A 18 -11.81 12.67 0.18
N PRO A 19 -12.34 12.80 -1.05
CA PRO A 19 -13.63 12.19 -1.42
C PRO A 19 -13.61 10.65 -1.36
N TYR A 20 -12.45 10.03 -1.48
CA TYR A 20 -12.27 8.57 -1.56
C TYR A 20 -11.92 7.92 -0.22
N VAL A 21 -11.81 8.71 0.86
CA VAL A 21 -11.41 8.23 2.19
C VAL A 21 -12.45 8.64 3.22
N GLN A 22 -12.94 7.65 3.99
CA GLN A 22 -14.04 7.84 4.94
C GLN A 22 -13.57 7.75 6.40
N GLY A 23 -14.24 8.50 7.26
CA GLY A 23 -14.10 8.41 8.72
C GLY A 23 -12.67 8.64 9.23
N ALA A 24 -12.30 7.89 10.27
CA ALA A 24 -11.02 8.01 10.95
C ALA A 24 -9.79 7.69 10.06
N ARG A 25 -9.99 7.02 8.92
CA ARG A 25 -8.93 6.70 7.96
C ARG A 25 -8.30 7.97 7.35
N ARG A 26 -9.02 9.10 7.35
CA ARG A 26 -8.49 10.39 6.88
C ARG A 26 -7.25 10.86 7.64
N ASN A 27 -7.06 10.42 8.89
CA ASN A 27 -5.87 10.77 9.68
C ASN A 27 -4.57 10.16 9.12
N PHE A 28 -4.68 9.06 8.38
CA PHE A 28 -3.53 8.41 7.74
C PHE A 28 -3.26 8.91 6.33
N LEU A 29 -4.23 9.58 5.70
CA LEU A 29 -4.16 9.97 4.28
C LEU A 29 -2.88 10.75 3.92
N PRO A 30 -2.46 11.80 4.66
CA PRO A 30 -1.24 12.54 4.30
C PRO A 30 0.01 11.66 4.30
N TYR A 31 0.08 10.68 5.20
CA TYR A 31 1.22 9.77 5.28
C TYR A 31 1.16 8.67 4.22
N ALA A 32 -0.03 8.17 3.90
CA ALA A 32 -0.23 7.22 2.82
C ALA A 32 0.14 7.84 1.45
N ILE A 33 -0.18 9.12 1.23
CA ILE A 33 0.29 9.86 0.05
C ILE A 33 1.81 9.99 0.03
N SER A 34 2.43 10.29 1.17
CA SER A 34 3.89 10.41 1.26
C SER A 34 4.60 9.07 1.02
N LEU A 35 3.99 7.97 1.48
CA LEU A 35 4.45 6.63 1.15
C LEU A 35 4.25 6.35 -0.34
N TYR A 36 3.08 6.66 -0.89
CA TYR A 36 2.77 6.49 -2.30
C TYR A 36 3.78 7.20 -3.21
N GLN A 37 4.17 8.43 -2.86
CA GLN A 37 5.15 9.22 -3.62
C GLN A 37 6.55 8.62 -3.66
N LYS A 38 6.89 7.71 -2.74
CA LYS A 38 8.16 6.98 -2.78
C LYS A 38 8.21 5.92 -3.86
N GLY A 39 7.07 5.41 -4.32
CA GLY A 39 7.00 4.39 -5.37
C GLY A 39 7.47 2.99 -4.97
N VAL A 40 7.85 2.78 -3.71
CA VAL A 40 8.40 1.51 -3.22
C VAL A 40 8.15 1.32 -1.72
N LEU A 41 7.94 0.08 -1.31
CA LEU A 41 7.84 -0.36 0.08
C LEU A 41 8.40 -1.77 0.23
N GLU A 42 9.22 -1.97 1.25
CA GLU A 42 9.67 -3.30 1.69
C GLU A 42 8.85 -3.73 2.89
N GLY A 43 8.51 -5.02 2.96
CA GLY A 43 7.69 -5.57 4.02
C GLY A 43 7.86 -7.07 4.19
N HIS A 44 7.07 -7.65 5.07
CA HIS A 44 7.07 -9.08 5.34
C HIS A 44 5.63 -9.58 5.39
N ARG A 45 5.29 -10.51 4.49
CA ARG A 45 4.01 -11.19 4.50
C ARG A 45 3.96 -12.14 5.70
N LYS A 46 3.04 -11.88 6.63
CA LYS A 46 2.82 -12.76 7.76
C LYS A 46 2.22 -14.08 7.28
N ILE A 47 2.89 -15.19 7.59
CA ILE A 47 2.38 -16.55 7.40
C ILE A 47 2.03 -17.13 8.78
N GLU A 48 0.85 -17.74 8.89
CA GLU A 48 0.45 -18.38 10.13
C GLU A 48 1.34 -19.60 10.41
N ALA A 49 1.83 -19.70 11.65
CA ALA A 49 2.69 -20.80 12.11
C ALA A 49 3.97 -21.04 11.28
N SER A 50 4.43 -20.06 10.51
CA SER A 50 5.67 -20.13 9.72
C SER A 50 6.42 -18.80 9.76
N GLU A 51 7.62 -18.79 9.18
CA GLU A 51 8.40 -17.57 8.98
C GLU A 51 7.68 -16.60 8.03
N HIS A 52 7.85 -15.30 8.29
CA HIS A 52 7.30 -14.29 7.41
C HIS A 52 8.10 -14.23 6.12
N VAL A 53 7.42 -14.06 4.99
CA VAL A 53 8.07 -14.00 3.67
C VAL A 53 8.38 -12.55 3.31
N PRO A 54 9.65 -12.16 3.08
CA PRO A 54 9.97 -10.79 2.71
C PRO A 54 9.40 -10.46 1.33
N PHE A 55 8.98 -9.20 1.13
CA PHE A 55 8.54 -8.71 -0.16
C PHE A 55 9.01 -7.30 -0.44
N VAL A 56 9.08 -6.98 -1.74
CA VAL A 56 9.24 -5.62 -2.26
C VAL A 56 8.02 -5.28 -3.10
N ALA A 57 7.29 -4.24 -2.71
CA ALA A 57 6.22 -3.65 -3.49
C ALA A 57 6.73 -2.38 -4.18
N SER A 58 6.46 -2.23 -5.48
CA SER A 58 6.85 -1.06 -6.27
C SER A 58 5.72 -0.63 -7.20
N TRP A 59 5.61 0.66 -7.49
CA TRP A 59 4.54 1.19 -8.32
C TRP A 59 4.91 2.50 -9.02
N ASN A 60 4.18 2.84 -10.09
CA ASN A 60 4.22 4.18 -10.68
C ASN A 60 3.40 5.16 -9.83
N VAL A 61 3.90 6.39 -9.70
CA VAL A 61 3.17 7.49 -9.04
C VAL A 61 2.28 8.18 -10.07
N ALA A 62 0.98 8.08 -9.87
CA ALA A 62 -0.03 8.72 -10.71
C ALA A 62 -0.40 10.11 -10.17
N THR A 63 -0.92 10.98 -11.04
CA THR A 63 -1.19 12.39 -10.70
C THR A 63 -2.58 12.57 -10.12
N LEU A 64 -3.59 11.96 -10.75
CA LEU A 64 -4.99 12.08 -10.35
C LEU A 64 -5.46 10.82 -9.62
N PRO A 65 -6.44 10.94 -8.70
CA PRO A 65 -6.99 9.79 -7.98
C PRO A 65 -7.53 8.68 -8.89
N SER A 66 -8.11 9.04 -10.04
CA SER A 66 -8.65 8.09 -11.03
C SER A 66 -7.61 7.45 -11.93
N ASP A 67 -6.38 7.97 -11.97
CA ASP A 67 -5.33 7.44 -12.83
C ASP A 67 -4.89 6.05 -12.36
N LEU A 68 -4.42 5.23 -13.32
CA LEU A 68 -4.00 3.88 -13.03
C LEU A 68 -2.63 3.83 -12.36
N THR A 69 -2.57 3.09 -11.25
CA THR A 69 -1.38 2.64 -10.56
C THR A 69 -1.16 1.16 -10.87
N ARG A 70 -0.02 0.83 -11.45
CA ARG A 70 0.51 -0.52 -11.61
C ARG A 70 1.39 -0.82 -10.41
N CYS A 71 0.89 -1.66 -9.52
CA CYS A 71 1.64 -2.16 -8.38
C CYS A 71 2.20 -3.54 -8.69
N ARG A 72 3.50 -3.72 -8.49
CA ARG A 72 4.21 -4.99 -8.58
C ARG A 72 4.67 -5.41 -7.19
N ILE A 73 4.41 -6.65 -6.81
CA ILE A 73 4.98 -7.27 -5.59
C ILE A 73 5.89 -8.41 -5.99
N GLN A 74 7.11 -8.41 -5.47
CA GLN A 74 8.07 -9.49 -5.59
C GLN A 74 8.33 -10.08 -4.21
N PHE A 75 8.19 -11.40 -4.08
CA PHE A 75 8.47 -12.12 -2.83
C PHE A 75 9.85 -12.77 -2.87
N ASP A 76 10.50 -12.82 -1.71
CA ASP A 76 11.74 -13.57 -1.47
C ASP A 76 12.90 -13.25 -2.42
N GLY A 77 12.92 -12.04 -2.99
CA GLY A 77 13.89 -11.67 -4.02
C GLY A 77 13.78 -12.53 -5.29
N ASN A 78 12.75 -13.36 -5.43
CA ASN A 78 12.57 -14.29 -6.53
C ASN A 78 11.72 -13.65 -7.64
N ALA A 79 12.31 -13.51 -8.84
CA ALA A 79 11.63 -12.91 -9.98
C ALA A 79 10.40 -13.72 -10.42
N ASP A 80 10.40 -15.04 -10.22
CA ASP A 80 9.28 -15.93 -10.55
C ASP A 80 8.09 -15.75 -9.59
N LEU A 81 8.35 -15.21 -8.39
CA LEU A 81 7.32 -14.85 -7.40
C LEU A 81 6.95 -13.36 -7.50
N SER A 82 6.78 -12.88 -8.73
CA SER A 82 6.36 -11.51 -9.05
C SER A 82 4.89 -11.47 -9.48
N TYR A 83 4.10 -10.63 -8.82
CA TYR A 83 2.71 -10.39 -9.15
C TYR A 83 2.50 -8.93 -9.51
N GLU A 84 1.57 -8.66 -10.42
CA GLU A 84 1.23 -7.31 -10.86
C GLU A 84 -0.28 -7.09 -10.81
N LEU A 85 -0.68 -5.91 -10.32
CA LEU A 85 -2.06 -5.47 -10.25
C LEU A 85 -2.17 -4.01 -10.70
N MET A 86 -3.08 -3.74 -11.64
CA MET A 86 -3.46 -2.38 -12.02
C MET A 86 -4.76 -1.98 -11.30
N MET A 87 -4.77 -0.79 -10.70
CA MET A 87 -5.95 -0.23 -10.02
C MET A 87 -5.93 1.30 -10.07
N ALA A 88 -7.05 1.95 -9.75
CA ALA A 88 -7.05 3.41 -9.60
C ALA A 88 -6.17 3.85 -8.42
N SER A 89 -5.51 5.00 -8.53
CA SER A 89 -4.63 5.52 -7.48
C SER A 89 -5.34 5.69 -6.13
N PHE A 90 -6.60 6.17 -6.14
CA PHE A 90 -7.38 6.30 -4.92
C PHE A 90 -7.60 4.96 -4.22
N GLU A 91 -7.74 3.87 -4.99
CA GLU A 91 -7.92 2.54 -4.46
C GLU A 91 -6.61 2.06 -3.81
N PHE A 92 -5.48 2.25 -4.49
CA PHE A 92 -4.18 1.89 -3.95
C PHE A 92 -3.82 2.67 -2.69
N ILE A 93 -4.12 3.97 -2.64
CA ILE A 93 -3.94 4.78 -1.43
C ILE A 93 -4.77 4.23 -0.26
N ASN A 94 -5.98 3.73 -0.49
CA ASN A 94 -6.77 3.10 0.57
C ASN A 94 -6.10 1.83 1.11
N PHE A 95 -5.46 1.03 0.26
CA PHE A 95 -4.65 -0.11 0.72
C PHE A 95 -3.42 0.32 1.53
N LEU A 96 -2.74 1.41 1.14
CA LEU A 96 -1.64 1.97 1.92
C LEU A 96 -2.13 2.50 3.28
N ILE A 97 -3.31 3.13 3.35
CA ILE A 97 -3.92 3.55 4.62
C ILE A 97 -4.18 2.34 5.52
N GLU A 98 -4.74 1.27 4.97
CA GLU A 98 -5.01 0.04 5.72
C GLU A 98 -3.71 -0.59 6.24
N LEU A 99 -2.68 -0.67 5.39
CA LEU A 99 -1.34 -1.13 5.78
C LEU A 99 -0.78 -0.30 6.93
N MET A 100 -0.93 1.03 6.91
CA MET A 100 -0.48 1.91 7.98
C MET A 100 -1.26 1.72 9.29
N ASP A 101 -2.59 1.54 9.24
CA ASP A 101 -3.40 1.24 10.42
C ASP A 101 -2.99 -0.12 11.03
N ASN A 102 -2.79 -1.14 10.20
CA ASN A 102 -2.32 -2.46 10.63
C ASN A 102 -0.91 -2.39 11.22
N TYR A 103 0.00 -1.63 10.61
CA TYR A 103 1.34 -1.41 11.14
C TYR A 103 1.30 -0.79 12.53
N LYS A 104 0.42 0.19 12.78
CA LYS A 104 0.26 0.80 14.11
C LYS A 104 -0.12 -0.22 15.19
N ARG A 105 -0.91 -1.23 14.84
CA ARG A 105 -1.42 -2.27 15.76
C ARG A 105 -0.44 -3.42 15.95
N TYR A 106 0.14 -3.92 14.86
CA TYR A 106 0.87 -5.18 14.85
C TYR A 106 2.38 -5.01 14.66
N ARG A 107 2.85 -3.79 14.31
CA ARG A 107 4.26 -3.49 14.01
C ARG A 107 4.83 -4.34 12.87
N ILE A 108 3.98 -4.80 11.97
CA ILE A 108 4.34 -5.55 10.77
C ILE A 108 3.94 -4.73 9.56
N THR A 109 4.89 -4.52 8.64
CA THR A 109 4.63 -3.91 7.33
C THR A 109 4.16 -5.00 6.38
N ASP A 110 2.84 -5.16 6.29
CA ASP A 110 2.19 -6.16 5.45
C ASP A 110 0.90 -5.59 4.86
N PHE A 111 0.53 -6.05 3.66
CA PHE A 111 -0.76 -5.71 3.08
C PHE A 111 -1.88 -6.55 3.72
N SER A 112 -3.12 -6.05 3.64
CA SER A 112 -4.27 -6.77 4.16
C SER A 112 -4.60 -8.01 3.33
N GLN A 113 -5.38 -8.93 3.91
CA GLN A 113 -5.90 -10.07 3.16
C GLN A 113 -6.73 -9.63 1.94
N GLN A 114 -7.45 -8.51 2.05
CA GLN A 114 -8.23 -7.95 0.94
C GLN A 114 -7.32 -7.56 -0.25
N PHE A 115 -6.19 -6.91 0.03
CA PHE A 115 -5.21 -6.60 -1.01
C PHE A 115 -4.68 -7.87 -1.68
N TYR A 116 -4.30 -8.89 -0.90
CA TYR A 116 -3.78 -10.13 -1.47
C TYR A 116 -4.80 -10.93 -2.28
N ARG A 117 -6.08 -10.93 -1.87
CA ARG A 117 -7.16 -11.50 -2.66
C ARG A 117 -7.28 -10.84 -4.03
N LYS A 118 -7.19 -9.51 -4.07
CA LYS A 118 -7.19 -8.74 -5.32
C LYS A 118 -5.94 -8.99 -6.17
N LEU A 119 -4.75 -9.03 -5.55
CA LEU A 119 -3.48 -9.31 -6.24
C LEU A 119 -3.49 -10.68 -6.92
N LEU A 120 -4.06 -11.68 -6.23
CA LEU A 120 -4.14 -13.06 -6.70
C LEU A 120 -5.39 -13.34 -7.54
N ARG A 121 -6.23 -12.33 -7.80
CA ARG A 121 -7.49 -12.46 -8.55
C ARG A 121 -8.39 -13.59 -8.01
N ILE A 122 -8.48 -13.71 -6.69
CA ILE A 122 -9.25 -14.77 -6.02
C ILE A 122 -10.76 -14.50 -6.13
N ASP A 123 -11.16 -13.23 -6.20
CA ASP A 123 -12.56 -12.80 -6.25
C ASP A 123 -13.03 -12.46 -7.69
N ASP A 124 -12.19 -12.69 -8.70
CA ASP A 124 -12.52 -12.59 -10.13
C ASP A 124 -12.96 -13.96 -10.68
#